data_AF-A0A2B7YYM5-F1
#
_entry.id   AF-A0A2B7YYM5-F1
#
_cell.length_a   1.000
_cell.length_b   1.000
_cell.length_c   1.000
_cell.angle_alpha   90.00
_cell.angle_beta   90.00
_cell.angle_gamma   90.00
#
_symmetry.space_group_name_H-M   'P 1'
#
loop_
_entity.id
_entity.type
_entity.pdbx_description
1 polymer ?
#
loop_
_entity_poly.entity_id
_entity_poly.type
_entity_poly.pdbx_seq_one_letter_code
_entity_poly.pdbx_strand_id
1 'polypeptide(L)'
;MEEAVKVEEIKEDVKEEIVVEENITNKDLNLTLKENDFFETASEIKFNSMFLDYFPIKYRNFSKMFVPLKIITLGVTNVDFGFTTLDNVSVKILEFSKFKLIEFRKKEFRLAIDAEDDLFEYEIFKNVKNPKLKYIFEFFINIFQNANIKFNFSDNKYELNFHNHIEHFKFITLNEFLIQYEKLIADLRLYKYKNLSSAENSFYELDLLDKCNNLDEISSWVNAKIKCDFDVNVGDTLNVNRLHKIKFDNFPYDIEEVITTVHPLTKGEIKFGVINLNRKAVKIKLKKVYK
;
A
#
# COMPACT_ATOMS: atom_id res chain seq x y z
N MET A 1 27.07 48.75 -76.00
CA MET A 1 27.90 48.84 -74.78
C MET A 1 27.00 49.36 -73.68
N GLU A 2 26.42 48.46 -72.91
CA GLU A 2 25.79 48.75 -71.61
C GLU A 2 26.80 48.31 -70.55
N GLU A 3 27.31 49.26 -69.76
CA GLU A 3 28.16 48.96 -68.60
C GLU A 3 27.27 48.81 -67.37
N ALA A 4 27.25 47.59 -66.83
CA ALA A 4 26.55 47.22 -65.61
C ALA A 4 27.35 47.71 -64.37
N VAL A 5 26.68 48.50 -63.54
CA VAL A 5 27.20 48.92 -62.23
C VAL A 5 27.07 47.74 -61.25
N LYS A 6 28.22 47.23 -60.78
CA LYS A 6 28.32 46.27 -59.68
C LYS A 6 28.07 46.99 -58.34
N VAL A 7 27.13 46.47 -57.56
CA VAL A 7 26.94 46.84 -56.15
C VAL A 7 27.62 45.76 -55.30
N GLU A 8 28.56 46.18 -54.45
CA GLU A 8 29.31 45.33 -53.53
C GLU A 8 28.44 44.87 -52.35
N GLU A 9 28.41 43.57 -52.08
CA GLU A 9 27.81 42.97 -50.88
C GLU A 9 28.70 43.21 -49.66
N ILE A 10 28.14 43.88 -48.66
CA ILE A 10 28.71 44.04 -47.32
C ILE A 10 28.50 42.72 -46.57
N LYS A 11 29.59 42.02 -46.26
CA LYS A 11 29.58 40.83 -45.39
C LYS A 11 29.41 41.29 -43.93
N GLU A 12 28.26 40.99 -43.33
CA GLU A 12 28.08 41.04 -41.87
C GLU A 12 28.77 39.83 -41.22
N ASP A 13 29.75 40.13 -40.36
CA ASP A 13 30.41 39.14 -39.49
C ASP A 13 29.40 38.59 -38.47
N VAL A 14 28.99 37.34 -38.66
CA VAL A 14 28.24 36.56 -37.67
C VAL A 14 29.20 36.22 -36.52
N LYS A 15 29.08 36.93 -35.40
CA LYS A 15 29.69 36.51 -34.14
C LYS A 15 29.02 35.22 -33.68
N GLU A 16 29.70 34.10 -33.84
CA GLU A 16 29.34 32.84 -33.18
C GLU A 16 29.45 33.04 -31.65
N GLU A 17 28.29 33.05 -30.97
CA GLU A 17 28.23 32.88 -29.52
C GLU A 17 28.75 31.48 -29.18
N ILE A 18 29.94 31.41 -28.59
CA ILE A 18 30.46 30.21 -27.97
C ILE A 18 29.57 29.92 -26.76
N VAL A 19 28.59 29.03 -26.94
CA VAL A 19 27.87 28.41 -25.83
C VAL A 19 28.88 27.53 -25.10
N VAL A 20 29.36 28.01 -23.96
CA VAL A 20 30.13 27.19 -23.03
C VAL A 20 29.14 26.17 -22.47
N GLU A 21 29.13 24.96 -23.03
CA GLU A 21 28.51 23.81 -22.37
C GLU A 21 29.28 23.60 -21.06
N GLU A 22 28.67 23.99 -19.94
CA GLU A 22 29.14 23.54 -18.63
C GLU A 22 29.18 22.01 -18.68
N ASN A 23 30.37 21.43 -18.51
CA ASN A 23 30.54 19.99 -18.34
C ASN A 23 29.92 19.58 -17.00
N ILE A 24 28.59 19.48 -16.97
CA ILE A 24 27.85 18.97 -15.83
C ILE A 24 28.23 17.51 -15.68
N THR A 25 29.00 17.21 -14.63
CA THR A 25 29.44 15.86 -14.34
C THR A 25 28.30 15.11 -13.67
N ASN A 26 27.78 14.08 -14.34
CA ASN A 26 26.80 13.17 -13.78
C ASN A 26 27.32 12.58 -12.47
N LYS A 27 26.51 12.61 -11.42
CA LYS A 27 26.89 12.16 -10.07
C LYS A 27 25.85 11.21 -9.47
N ASP A 28 26.32 10.43 -8.49
CA ASP A 28 25.46 9.65 -7.61
C ASP A 28 24.91 10.56 -6.50
N LEU A 29 23.61 10.81 -6.53
CA LEU A 29 22.89 11.63 -5.57
C LEU A 29 22.33 10.77 -4.44
N ASN A 30 22.87 10.93 -3.23
CA ASN A 30 22.30 10.32 -2.02
C ASN A 30 21.26 11.26 -1.41
N LEU A 31 19.98 10.87 -1.43
CA LEU A 31 18.88 11.67 -0.91
C LEU A 31 18.39 11.16 0.44
N THR A 32 18.20 12.11 1.34
CA THR A 32 17.41 11.93 2.56
C THR A 32 16.02 12.49 2.31
N LEU A 33 14.99 11.65 2.42
CA LEU A 33 13.60 12.06 2.23
C LEU A 33 13.16 13.01 3.35
N LYS A 34 12.47 14.08 2.99
CA LYS A 34 11.85 15.05 3.90
C LYS A 34 10.39 14.68 4.15
N GLU A 35 9.79 15.25 5.20
CA GLU A 35 8.39 14.97 5.59
C GLU A 35 7.36 15.18 4.47
N ASN A 36 7.61 16.14 3.57
CA ASN A 36 6.69 16.47 2.47
C ASN A 36 7.03 15.74 1.16
N ASP A 37 8.08 14.92 1.13
CA ASP A 37 8.41 14.13 -0.04
C ASP A 37 7.49 12.92 -0.12
N PHE A 38 7.04 12.60 -1.33
CA PHE A 38 6.35 11.36 -1.60
C PHE A 38 7.34 10.34 -2.16
N PHE A 39 7.37 9.15 -1.59
CA PHE A 39 8.21 8.06 -2.07
C PHE A 39 7.60 6.72 -1.67
N GLU A 40 7.32 5.86 -2.65
CA GLU A 40 6.81 4.52 -2.41
C GLU A 40 7.48 3.50 -3.35
N THR A 41 7.82 2.35 -2.79
CA THR A 41 8.25 1.19 -3.60
C THR A 41 7.05 0.41 -4.13
N ALA A 42 7.25 -0.41 -5.16
CA ALA A 42 6.20 -1.32 -5.64
C ALA A 42 5.64 -2.23 -4.52
N SER A 43 6.49 -2.64 -3.56
CA SER A 43 6.05 -3.47 -2.43
C SER A 43 5.22 -2.67 -1.43
N GLU A 44 5.63 -1.44 -1.14
CA GLU A 44 4.87 -0.52 -0.28
C GLU A 44 3.49 -0.21 -0.89
N ILE A 45 3.42 0.00 -2.21
CA ILE A 45 2.15 0.22 -2.94
C ILE A 45 1.20 -0.98 -2.81
N LYS A 46 1.71 -2.22 -2.80
CA LYS A 46 0.89 -3.43 -2.59
C LYS A 46 0.06 -3.33 -1.32
N PHE A 47 0.64 -2.75 -0.27
CA PHE A 47 0.00 -2.58 1.03
C PHE A 47 -0.82 -1.29 1.11
N ASN A 48 -0.24 -0.15 0.69
CA ASN A 48 -0.89 1.15 0.77
C ASN A 48 -2.16 1.25 -0.09
N SER A 49 -2.11 0.73 -1.33
CA SER A 49 -3.27 0.76 -2.24
C SER A 49 -4.45 -0.07 -1.74
N MET A 50 -4.18 -1.08 -0.90
CA MET A 50 -5.19 -1.92 -0.28
C MET A 50 -5.59 -1.45 1.13
N PHE A 51 -5.09 -0.30 1.61
CA PHE A 51 -5.32 0.16 2.98
C PHE A 51 -4.87 -0.86 4.04
N LEU A 52 -3.71 -1.50 3.81
CA LEU A 52 -3.15 -2.56 4.64
C LEU A 52 -1.85 -2.13 5.30
N ASP A 53 -1.93 -1.44 6.43
CA ASP A 53 -0.74 -0.97 7.14
C ASP A 53 -0.50 -1.76 8.43
N TYR A 54 -1.52 -1.81 9.29
CA TYR A 54 -1.49 -2.50 10.58
C TYR A 54 -2.85 -3.14 10.90
N PHE A 55 -2.89 -3.99 11.93
CA PHE A 55 -4.13 -4.29 12.62
C PHE A 55 -4.58 -3.12 13.53
N PRO A 56 -5.88 -2.96 13.83
CA PRO A 56 -6.99 -3.68 13.21
C PRO A 56 -7.14 -3.30 11.74
N ILE A 57 -7.47 -4.29 10.90
CA ILE A 57 -7.71 -4.02 9.47
C ILE A 57 -9.12 -3.46 9.36
N LYS A 58 -9.25 -2.23 8.86
CA LYS A 58 -10.51 -1.48 8.78
C LYS A 58 -10.67 -0.89 7.39
N TYR A 59 -11.85 -1.05 6.81
CA TYR A 59 -12.18 -0.41 5.54
C TYR A 59 -13.66 -0.09 5.46
N ARG A 60 -13.98 0.98 4.72
CA ARG A 60 -15.32 1.32 4.27
C ARG A 60 -15.23 2.00 2.92
N ASN A 61 -16.19 1.74 2.04
CA ASN A 61 -16.23 2.33 0.69
C ASN A 61 -17.07 3.63 0.62
N PHE A 62 -17.47 4.18 1.76
CA PHE A 62 -18.18 5.45 1.87
C PHE A 62 -17.45 6.46 2.77
N SER A 63 -17.82 7.74 2.64
CA SER A 63 -17.16 8.85 3.34
C SER A 63 -17.16 8.66 4.86
N LYS A 64 -16.04 9.02 5.48
CA LYS A 64 -15.90 9.00 6.95
C LYS A 64 -16.85 9.95 7.69
N MET A 65 -17.40 10.93 6.99
CA MET A 65 -18.36 11.90 7.52
C MET A 65 -19.74 11.28 7.78
N PHE A 66 -20.07 10.15 7.14
CA PHE A 66 -21.30 9.42 7.46
C PHE A 66 -21.10 8.64 8.75
N VAL A 67 -21.90 9.01 9.75
CA VAL A 67 -22.00 8.33 11.05
C VAL A 67 -23.42 7.78 11.21
N PRO A 68 -23.61 6.61 11.88
CA PRO A 68 -24.94 6.09 12.14
C PRO A 68 -25.77 7.09 12.95
N LEU A 69 -26.94 7.44 12.45
CA LEU A 69 -27.95 8.24 13.14
C LEU A 69 -28.69 7.41 14.19
N LYS A 70 -28.86 6.11 13.91
CA LYS A 70 -29.54 5.16 14.80
C LYS A 70 -28.93 3.76 14.65
N ILE A 71 -28.87 3.03 15.75
CA ILE A 71 -28.44 1.63 15.79
C ILE A 71 -29.59 0.80 16.34
N ILE A 72 -30.12 -0.11 15.53
CA ILE A 72 -31.19 -1.03 15.91
C ILE A 72 -30.57 -2.40 16.15
N THR A 73 -30.56 -2.87 17.39
CA THR A 73 -30.08 -4.22 17.69
C THR A 73 -31.18 -5.22 17.39
N LEU A 74 -30.93 -6.15 16.46
CA LEU A 74 -31.84 -7.26 16.22
C LEU A 74 -31.64 -8.30 17.32
N GLY A 75 -30.42 -8.80 17.48
CA GLY A 75 -30.09 -9.75 18.53
C GLY A 75 -28.98 -10.68 18.10
N VAL A 76 -28.96 -11.89 18.63
CA VAL A 76 -28.01 -12.95 18.26
C VAL A 76 -28.76 -14.04 17.51
N THR A 77 -28.25 -14.42 16.35
CA THR A 77 -28.82 -15.50 15.53
C THR A 77 -27.73 -16.24 14.76
N ASN A 78 -28.09 -17.35 14.14
CA ASN A 78 -27.23 -18.03 13.19
C ASN A 78 -27.43 -17.40 11.81
N VAL A 79 -26.33 -17.19 11.10
CA VAL A 79 -26.33 -16.57 9.77
C VAL A 79 -25.69 -17.54 8.79
N ASP A 80 -26.45 -17.94 7.78
CA ASP A 80 -25.97 -18.73 6.67
C ASP A 80 -25.43 -17.78 5.59
N PHE A 81 -24.16 -17.93 5.21
CA PHE A 81 -23.52 -17.14 4.16
C PHE A 81 -23.46 -17.90 2.81
N GLY A 82 -24.13 -19.05 2.71
CA GLY A 82 -24.17 -19.91 1.54
C GLY A 82 -22.94 -20.81 1.37
N PHE A 83 -21.77 -20.34 1.80
CA PHE A 83 -20.53 -21.14 1.85
C PHE A 83 -20.21 -21.65 3.26
N THR A 84 -20.80 -21.04 4.30
CA THR A 84 -20.64 -21.46 5.69
C THR A 84 -21.77 -20.89 6.54
N THR A 85 -22.05 -21.51 7.67
CA THR A 85 -22.96 -20.96 8.69
C THR A 85 -22.13 -20.47 9.87
N LEU A 86 -22.36 -19.22 10.28
CA LEU A 86 -21.80 -18.68 11.51
C LEU A 86 -22.85 -18.74 12.62
N ASP A 87 -22.55 -19.48 13.68
CA ASP A 87 -23.40 -19.50 14.87
C ASP A 87 -23.19 -18.24 15.72
N ASN A 88 -24.21 -17.85 16.47
CA ASN A 88 -24.13 -16.78 17.47
C ASN A 88 -23.51 -15.47 16.91
N VAL A 89 -24.07 -14.98 15.81
CA VAL A 89 -23.71 -13.69 15.20
C VAL A 89 -24.60 -12.61 15.81
N SER A 90 -23.99 -11.54 16.34
CA SER A 90 -24.74 -10.35 16.74
C SER A 90 -25.11 -9.57 15.49
N VAL A 91 -26.40 -9.34 15.27
CA VAL A 91 -26.93 -8.61 14.10
C VAL A 91 -27.51 -7.26 14.51
N LYS A 92 -27.11 -6.20 13.81
CA LYS A 92 -27.62 -4.83 14.01
C LYS A 92 -27.92 -4.16 12.69
N ILE A 93 -28.87 -3.25 12.67
CA ILE A 93 -29.09 -2.31 11.56
C ILE A 93 -28.49 -0.97 11.95
N LEU A 94 -27.56 -0.47 11.13
CA LEU A 94 -26.94 0.84 11.24
C LEU A 94 -27.67 1.77 10.25
N GLU A 95 -28.42 2.73 10.77
CA GLU A 95 -29.18 3.67 9.95
C GLU A 95 -28.38 4.96 9.78
N PHE A 96 -28.01 5.28 8.54
CA PHE A 96 -27.34 6.52 8.16
C PHE A 96 -28.38 7.48 7.54
N SER A 97 -27.97 8.72 7.27
CA SER A 97 -28.86 9.73 6.67
C SER A 97 -29.41 9.36 5.29
N LYS A 98 -28.73 8.46 4.57
CA LYS A 98 -29.04 8.12 3.16
C LYS A 98 -29.20 6.62 2.88
N PHE A 99 -28.69 5.76 3.75
CA PHE A 99 -28.62 4.31 3.53
C PHE A 99 -28.66 3.57 4.87
N LYS A 100 -28.79 2.23 4.83
CA LYS A 100 -28.73 1.37 6.02
C LYS A 100 -27.72 0.26 5.78
N LEU A 101 -27.01 -0.15 6.83
CA LEU A 101 -26.15 -1.34 6.78
C LEU A 101 -26.65 -2.38 7.77
N ILE A 102 -26.56 -3.66 7.40
CA ILE A 102 -26.77 -4.78 8.31
C ILE A 102 -25.39 -5.22 8.80
N GLU A 103 -25.07 -4.95 10.07
CA GLU A 103 -23.83 -5.39 10.73
C GLU A 103 -23.99 -6.82 11.25
N PHE A 104 -23.08 -7.69 10.81
CA PHE A 104 -22.80 -9.02 11.33
C PHE A 104 -21.54 -8.98 12.18
N ARG A 105 -21.67 -9.21 13.48
CA ARG A 105 -20.55 -9.11 14.43
C ARG A 105 -20.25 -10.42 15.13
N LYS A 106 -18.97 -10.80 15.08
CA LYS A 106 -18.33 -11.83 15.92
C LYS A 106 -17.35 -11.17 16.88
N LYS A 107 -16.74 -11.98 17.75
CA LYS A 107 -15.76 -11.51 18.74
C LYS A 107 -14.50 -10.96 18.06
N GLU A 108 -14.11 -11.52 16.92
CA GLU A 108 -12.86 -11.23 16.23
C GLU A 108 -13.01 -10.27 15.02
N PHE A 109 -14.22 -10.08 14.51
CA PHE A 109 -14.48 -9.20 13.38
C PHE A 109 -15.92 -8.68 13.34
N ARG A 110 -16.15 -7.65 12.53
CA ARG A 110 -17.47 -7.21 12.09
C ARG A 110 -17.47 -6.91 10.60
N LEU A 111 -18.61 -7.14 9.96
CA LEU A 111 -18.90 -6.78 8.57
C LEU A 111 -20.29 -6.17 8.55
N ALA A 112 -20.43 -4.97 7.97
CA ALA A 112 -21.71 -4.35 7.72
C ALA A 112 -21.86 -4.11 6.22
N ILE A 113 -22.99 -4.53 5.68
CA ILE A 113 -23.29 -4.48 4.24
C ILE A 113 -24.66 -3.88 4.01
N ASP A 114 -24.75 -3.07 2.97
CA ASP A 114 -26.00 -2.60 2.42
C ASP A 114 -26.62 -3.67 1.52
N ALA A 115 -27.93 -3.59 1.33
CA ALA A 115 -28.66 -4.43 0.39
C ALA A 115 -28.80 -3.77 -1.01
N GLU A 116 -28.59 -2.46 -1.13
CA GLU A 116 -28.97 -1.70 -2.33
C GLU A 116 -27.77 -1.05 -3.07
N ASP A 117 -26.91 -0.30 -2.38
CA ASP A 117 -25.90 0.58 -2.99
C ASP A 117 -24.47 0.00 -2.97
N ASP A 118 -24.31 -1.31 -2.78
CA ASP A 118 -23.01 -1.99 -2.61
C ASP A 118 -22.11 -1.34 -1.54
N LEU A 119 -22.70 -0.64 -0.57
CA LEU A 119 -21.98 0.00 0.52
C LEU A 119 -21.61 -1.02 1.59
N PHE A 120 -20.39 -0.93 2.11
CA PHE A 120 -19.95 -1.82 3.19
C PHE A 120 -18.87 -1.20 4.06
N GLU A 121 -18.80 -1.70 5.28
CA GLU A 121 -17.67 -1.50 6.17
C GLU A 121 -17.30 -2.81 6.87
N TYR A 122 -16.02 -3.03 7.14
CA TYR A 122 -15.60 -4.15 7.96
C TYR A 122 -14.43 -3.78 8.87
N GLU A 123 -14.26 -4.59 9.90
CA GLU A 123 -13.13 -4.50 10.81
C GLU A 123 -12.73 -5.89 11.28
N ILE A 124 -11.44 -6.21 11.18
CA ILE A 124 -10.83 -7.37 11.84
C ILE A 124 -10.01 -6.84 13.01
N PHE A 125 -10.36 -7.29 14.22
CA PHE A 125 -9.78 -6.76 15.44
C PHE A 125 -8.32 -7.22 15.64
N LYS A 126 -7.60 -6.54 16.54
CA LYS A 126 -6.27 -6.95 17.02
C LYS A 126 -6.35 -8.24 17.84
N ASN A 127 -5.20 -8.86 18.07
CA ASN A 127 -5.02 -9.96 19.03
C ASN A 127 -5.80 -11.26 18.69
N VAL A 128 -6.10 -11.47 17.42
CA VAL A 128 -6.65 -12.71 16.87
C VAL A 128 -5.51 -13.72 16.61
N LYS A 129 -5.63 -14.93 17.15
CA LYS A 129 -4.65 -16.00 16.90
C LYS A 129 -4.64 -16.39 15.42
N ASN A 130 -3.47 -16.70 14.85
CA ASN A 130 -3.36 -16.98 13.41
C ASN A 130 -4.30 -18.09 12.89
N PRO A 131 -4.51 -19.24 13.56
CA PRO A 131 -5.47 -20.23 13.06
C PRO A 131 -6.88 -19.67 12.89
N LYS A 132 -7.30 -18.77 13.80
CA LYS A 132 -8.58 -18.08 13.70
C LYS A 132 -8.55 -16.97 12.65
N LEU A 133 -7.42 -16.27 12.51
CA LEU A 133 -7.24 -15.24 11.50
C LEU A 133 -7.31 -15.83 10.07
N LYS A 134 -6.70 -17.00 9.84
CA LYS A 134 -6.79 -17.74 8.58
C LYS A 134 -8.24 -18.04 8.21
N TYR A 135 -9.01 -18.57 9.16
CA TYR A 135 -10.45 -18.78 8.97
C TYR A 135 -11.20 -17.48 8.64
N ILE A 136 -10.86 -16.36 9.29
CA ILE A 136 -11.48 -15.06 9.01
C ILE A 136 -11.11 -14.59 7.61
N PHE A 137 -9.85 -14.70 7.19
CA PHE A 137 -9.45 -14.35 5.82
C PHE A 137 -10.17 -15.21 4.79
N GLU A 138 -10.23 -16.53 4.98
CA GLU A 138 -11.01 -17.43 4.11
C GLU A 138 -12.50 -17.06 4.08
N PHE A 139 -13.09 -16.70 5.22
CA PHE A 139 -14.46 -16.19 5.29
C PHE A 139 -14.64 -14.93 4.43
N PHE A 140 -13.73 -13.95 4.55
CA PHE A 140 -13.80 -12.72 3.76
C PHE A 140 -13.49 -12.93 2.27
N ILE A 141 -12.61 -13.87 1.90
CA ILE A 141 -12.42 -14.26 0.49
C ILE A 141 -13.77 -14.70 -0.10
N ASN A 142 -14.43 -15.67 0.56
CA ASN A 142 -15.68 -16.22 0.05
C ASN A 142 -16.82 -15.19 0.06
N ILE A 143 -16.92 -14.33 1.09
CA ILE A 143 -18.00 -13.35 1.16
C ILE A 143 -17.91 -12.29 0.06
N PHE A 144 -16.69 -11.90 -0.34
CA PHE A 144 -16.47 -10.93 -1.40
C PHE A 144 -16.45 -11.55 -2.80
N GLN A 145 -16.37 -12.87 -2.92
CA GLN A 145 -16.40 -13.54 -4.23
C GLN A 145 -17.80 -13.49 -4.85
N ASN A 146 -18.82 -13.96 -4.10
CA ASN A 146 -20.26 -13.86 -4.38
C ASN A 146 -21.03 -14.67 -3.32
N ALA A 147 -21.45 -14.03 -2.22
CA ALA A 147 -22.15 -14.70 -1.15
C ALA A 147 -23.65 -14.38 -1.13
N ASN A 148 -24.44 -15.40 -0.79
CA ASN A 148 -25.86 -15.28 -0.51
C ASN A 148 -26.07 -15.49 0.99
N ILE A 149 -26.52 -14.44 1.67
CA ILE A 149 -26.53 -14.35 3.12
C ILE A 149 -27.98 -14.41 3.58
N LYS A 150 -28.30 -15.44 4.37
CA LYS A 150 -29.62 -15.73 4.90
C LYS A 150 -29.58 -15.76 6.41
N PHE A 151 -30.55 -15.09 7.04
CA PHE A 151 -30.74 -15.18 8.47
C PHE A 151 -32.20 -14.90 8.84
N ASN A 152 -32.61 -15.44 9.97
CA ASN A 152 -33.95 -15.24 10.50
C ASN A 152 -33.87 -14.49 11.82
N PHE A 153 -34.82 -13.59 12.02
CA PHE A 153 -35.04 -12.95 13.30
C PHE A 153 -36.54 -12.90 13.61
N SER A 154 -36.95 -13.58 14.68
CA SER A 154 -38.36 -13.91 14.94
C SER A 154 -38.98 -14.59 13.71
N ASP A 155 -40.12 -14.12 13.21
CA ASP A 155 -40.79 -14.66 12.02
C ASP A 155 -40.27 -14.08 10.69
N ASN A 156 -39.37 -13.09 10.75
CA ASN A 156 -38.85 -12.42 9.57
C ASN A 156 -37.64 -13.17 9.01
N LYS A 157 -37.66 -13.37 7.68
CA LYS A 157 -36.55 -13.95 6.92
C LYS A 157 -35.86 -12.85 6.13
N TYR A 158 -34.55 -12.83 6.19
CA TYR A 158 -33.69 -11.90 5.45
C TYR A 158 -32.81 -12.68 4.50
N GLU A 159 -32.68 -12.18 3.27
CA GLU A 159 -31.80 -12.72 2.24
C GLU A 159 -31.18 -11.55 1.48
N LEU A 160 -29.86 -11.59 1.27
CA LEU A 160 -29.10 -10.57 0.57
C LEU A 160 -27.92 -11.19 -0.17
N ASN A 161 -27.55 -10.60 -1.31
CA ASN A 161 -26.39 -11.02 -2.10
C ASN A 161 -25.31 -9.96 -2.00
N PHE A 162 -24.05 -10.40 -1.98
CA PHE A 162 -22.92 -9.48 -1.82
C PHE A 162 -21.68 -9.99 -2.53
N HIS A 163 -20.97 -9.07 -3.19
CA HIS A 163 -19.67 -9.33 -3.81
C HIS A 163 -18.82 -8.05 -3.90
N ASN A 164 -17.50 -8.20 -3.89
CA ASN A 164 -16.57 -7.14 -4.25
C ASN A 164 -15.23 -7.73 -4.72
N HIS A 165 -14.92 -7.64 -6.01
CA HIS A 165 -13.71 -8.26 -6.56
C HIS A 165 -12.40 -7.65 -6.05
N ILE A 166 -12.38 -6.36 -5.70
CA ILE A 166 -11.19 -5.70 -5.17
C ILE A 166 -10.87 -6.23 -3.78
N GLU A 167 -11.88 -6.28 -2.91
CA GLU A 167 -11.73 -6.82 -1.56
C GLU A 167 -11.46 -8.32 -1.56
N HIS A 168 -12.07 -9.08 -2.48
CA HIS A 168 -11.74 -10.49 -2.69
C HIS A 168 -10.24 -10.70 -2.93
N PHE A 169 -9.64 -9.93 -3.85
CA PHE A 169 -8.21 -10.00 -4.13
C PHE A 169 -7.34 -9.56 -2.94
N LYS A 170 -7.79 -8.53 -2.21
CA LYS A 170 -7.13 -8.05 -0.99
C LYS A 170 -7.05 -9.15 0.09
N PHE A 171 -8.12 -9.92 0.28
CA PHE A 171 -8.13 -11.00 1.27
C PHE A 171 -7.34 -12.23 0.84
N ILE A 172 -7.23 -12.51 -0.46
CA ILE A 172 -6.25 -13.50 -0.98
C ILE A 172 -4.83 -13.05 -0.60
N THR A 173 -4.50 -11.79 -0.87
CA THR A 173 -3.18 -11.22 -0.56
C THR A 173 -2.86 -11.29 0.93
N LEU A 174 -3.84 -11.00 1.80
CA LEU A 174 -3.69 -11.12 3.26
C LEU A 174 -3.43 -12.57 3.71
N ASN A 175 -4.10 -13.54 3.07
CA ASN A 175 -3.92 -14.94 3.40
C ASN A 175 -2.52 -15.44 3.02
N GLU A 176 -2.01 -15.05 1.85
CA GLU A 176 -0.63 -15.31 1.45
C GLU A 176 0.38 -14.67 2.40
N PHE A 177 0.13 -13.40 2.79
CA PHE A 177 0.98 -12.69 3.72
C PHE A 177 1.00 -13.31 5.12
N LEU A 178 -0.11 -13.89 5.59
CA LEU A 178 -0.16 -14.63 6.85
C LEU A 178 0.77 -15.86 6.81
N ILE A 179 0.79 -16.59 5.70
CA ILE A 179 1.68 -17.76 5.52
C ILE A 179 3.15 -17.31 5.51
N GLN A 180 3.46 -16.23 4.79
CA GLN A 180 4.80 -15.61 4.78
C GLN A 180 5.24 -15.22 6.19
N TYR A 181 4.36 -14.57 6.95
CA TYR A 181 4.64 -14.17 8.33
C TYR A 181 4.89 -15.37 9.26
N GLU A 182 4.08 -16.43 9.16
CA GLU A 182 4.27 -17.63 9.98
C GLU A 182 5.63 -18.29 9.72
N LYS A 183 6.04 -18.35 8.44
CA LYS A 183 7.36 -18.82 8.06
C LYS A 183 8.46 -17.92 8.62
N LEU A 184 8.36 -16.60 8.44
CA LEU A 184 9.33 -15.64 8.98
C LEU A 184 9.55 -15.80 10.49
N ILE A 185 8.45 -15.92 11.25
CA ILE A 185 8.52 -16.12 12.70
C ILE A 185 9.21 -17.44 13.06
N ALA A 186 8.95 -18.52 12.31
CA ALA A 186 9.61 -19.79 12.53
C ALA A 186 11.11 -19.73 12.23
N ASP A 187 11.48 -19.15 11.08
CA ASP A 187 12.87 -19.02 10.62
C ASP A 187 13.72 -18.18 11.60
N LEU A 188 13.14 -17.10 12.11
CA LEU A 188 13.79 -16.22 13.10
C LEU A 188 13.60 -16.67 14.57
N ARG A 189 12.86 -17.76 14.81
CA ARG A 189 12.54 -18.30 16.15
C ARG A 189 11.85 -17.29 17.08
N LEU A 190 11.00 -16.43 16.52
CA LEU A 190 10.32 -15.32 17.22
C LEU A 190 8.94 -15.72 17.79
N TYR A 191 8.83 -16.90 18.41
CA TYR A 191 7.54 -17.49 18.77
C TYR A 191 6.66 -16.66 19.72
N LYS A 192 7.26 -15.72 20.48
CA LYS A 192 6.52 -14.71 21.27
C LYS A 192 5.61 -13.86 20.38
N TYR A 193 6.05 -13.57 19.16
CA TYR A 193 5.37 -12.74 18.17
C TYR A 193 4.59 -13.55 17.14
N LYS A 194 4.27 -14.82 17.41
CA LYS A 194 3.61 -15.70 16.43
C LYS A 194 2.30 -15.18 15.83
N ASN A 195 1.59 -14.26 16.49
CA ASN A 195 0.31 -13.77 15.98
C ASN A 195 0.50 -12.49 15.16
N LEU A 196 0.20 -12.54 13.87
CA LEU A 196 0.31 -11.38 12.97
C LEU A 196 -0.56 -10.20 13.44
N SER A 197 -1.76 -10.48 13.94
CA SER A 197 -2.71 -9.47 14.42
C SER A 197 -2.27 -8.69 15.66
N SER A 198 -1.12 -9.06 16.24
CA SER A 198 -0.50 -8.43 17.41
C SER A 198 0.82 -7.75 17.05
N ALA A 199 1.24 -7.76 15.78
CA ALA A 199 2.49 -7.14 15.35
C ALA A 199 2.45 -5.61 15.48
N GLU A 200 3.56 -5.03 15.92
CA GLU A 200 3.75 -3.58 16.05
C GLU A 200 4.41 -2.94 14.83
N ASN A 201 5.06 -3.76 14.00
CA ASN A 201 5.60 -3.36 12.71
C ASN A 201 4.50 -3.34 11.64
N SER A 202 4.66 -2.48 10.63
CA SER A 202 3.74 -2.45 9.50
C SER A 202 3.87 -3.73 8.69
N PHE A 203 2.86 -4.02 7.86
CA PHE A 203 2.97 -5.15 6.95
C PHE A 203 4.11 -4.97 5.95
N TYR A 204 4.39 -3.72 5.55
CA TYR A 204 5.53 -3.43 4.70
C TYR A 204 6.87 -3.69 5.42
N GLU A 205 7.04 -3.25 6.66
CA GLU A 205 8.27 -3.51 7.45
C GLU A 205 8.50 -5.02 7.65
N LEU A 206 7.43 -5.78 7.89
CA LEU A 206 7.49 -7.25 8.02
C LEU A 206 7.83 -7.94 6.70
N ASP A 207 7.30 -7.46 5.57
CA ASP A 207 7.66 -7.93 4.23
C ASP A 207 9.13 -7.63 3.90
N LEU A 208 9.63 -6.45 4.28
CA LEU A 208 11.06 -6.14 4.18
C LEU A 208 11.92 -7.06 5.05
N LEU A 209 11.48 -7.37 6.27
CA LEU A 209 12.20 -8.29 7.15
C LEU A 209 12.28 -9.70 6.58
N ASP A 210 11.19 -10.19 6.01
CA ASP A 210 11.19 -11.48 5.31
C ASP A 210 12.16 -11.46 4.11
N LYS A 211 12.09 -10.42 3.28
CA LYS A 211 12.98 -10.29 2.11
C LYS A 211 14.45 -10.15 2.49
N CYS A 212 14.77 -9.39 3.54
CA CYS A 212 16.14 -9.22 4.04
C CYS A 212 16.77 -10.54 4.51
N ASN A 213 15.96 -11.53 4.86
CA ASN A 213 16.44 -12.86 5.23
C ASN A 213 16.54 -13.84 4.06
N ASN A 214 15.97 -13.50 2.90
CA ASN A 214 15.80 -14.43 1.78
C ASN A 214 16.43 -13.95 0.46
N LEU A 215 16.74 -12.65 0.31
CA LEU A 215 17.14 -12.04 -0.96
C LEU A 215 18.31 -11.06 -0.76
N ASP A 216 19.30 -11.14 -1.66
CA ASP A 216 20.46 -10.24 -1.64
C ASP A 216 20.17 -8.88 -2.32
N GLU A 217 19.46 -8.89 -3.44
CA GLU A 217 19.09 -7.71 -4.24
C GLU A 217 17.73 -7.93 -4.92
N ILE A 218 16.90 -6.89 -4.96
CA ILE A 218 15.55 -6.93 -5.51
C ILE A 218 15.43 -5.92 -6.66
N SER A 219 15.10 -6.41 -7.85
CA SER A 219 14.69 -5.54 -8.97
C SER A 219 13.24 -5.09 -8.76
N SER A 220 13.01 -3.79 -8.77
CA SER A 220 11.69 -3.21 -8.50
C SER A 220 11.49 -1.89 -9.24
N TRP A 221 10.47 -1.14 -8.84
CA TRP A 221 10.23 0.23 -9.30
C TRP A 221 9.68 1.09 -8.16
N VAL A 222 9.83 2.41 -8.30
CA VAL A 222 9.34 3.40 -7.34
C VAL A 222 8.46 4.45 -8.01
N ASN A 223 7.53 4.99 -7.23
CA ASN A 223 6.93 6.29 -7.50
C ASN A 223 7.49 7.28 -6.50
N ALA A 224 7.87 8.47 -6.96
CA ALA A 224 8.39 9.50 -6.07
C ALA A 224 8.06 10.91 -6.58
N LYS A 225 7.84 11.83 -5.64
CA LYS A 225 7.78 13.26 -5.89
C LYS A 225 8.57 13.94 -4.78
N ILE A 226 9.79 14.34 -5.11
CA ILE A 226 10.80 14.81 -4.16
C ILE A 226 11.16 16.25 -4.48
N LYS A 227 11.06 17.13 -3.49
CA LYS A 227 11.48 18.52 -3.65
C LYS A 227 12.99 18.63 -3.45
N CYS A 228 13.67 19.15 -4.46
CA CYS A 228 15.12 19.29 -4.47
C CYS A 228 15.49 20.71 -4.04
N ASP A 229 16.28 20.82 -2.98
CA ASP A 229 16.87 22.08 -2.53
C ASP A 229 18.37 22.15 -2.91
N PHE A 230 18.78 21.33 -3.87
CA PHE A 230 20.17 21.15 -4.32
C PHE A 230 20.18 20.89 -5.83
N ASP A 231 21.36 21.03 -6.45
CA ASP A 231 21.52 20.86 -7.89
C ASP A 231 21.34 19.39 -8.31
N VAL A 232 20.28 19.14 -9.06
CA VAL A 232 19.93 17.86 -9.68
C VAL A 232 19.95 18.03 -11.18
N ASN A 233 20.73 17.19 -11.85
CA ASN A 233 20.94 17.28 -13.28
C ASN A 233 20.43 16.03 -14.01
N VAL A 234 20.12 16.22 -15.30
CA VAL A 234 19.88 15.10 -16.20
C VAL A 234 21.16 14.27 -16.28
N GLY A 235 21.05 12.96 -16.13
CA GLY A 235 22.20 12.05 -16.09
C GLY A 235 22.67 11.67 -14.68
N ASP A 236 22.13 12.28 -13.62
CA ASP A 236 22.41 11.86 -12.24
C ASP A 236 21.72 10.52 -11.89
N THR A 237 22.36 9.71 -11.05
CA THR A 237 21.78 8.49 -10.47
C THR A 237 21.25 8.81 -9.08
N LEU A 238 20.04 8.34 -8.77
CA LEU A 238 19.42 8.56 -7.47
C LEU A 238 19.63 7.36 -6.55
N ASN A 239 20.10 7.63 -5.33
CA ASN A 239 20.20 6.71 -4.21
C ASN A 239 19.37 7.22 -3.03
N VAL A 240 18.50 6.38 -2.49
CA VAL A 240 17.66 6.68 -1.31
C VAL A 240 17.89 5.61 -0.26
N ASN A 241 18.18 6.02 0.97
CA ASN A 241 18.33 5.12 2.11
C ASN A 241 17.19 5.35 3.10
N ARG A 242 16.53 4.27 3.52
CA ARG A 242 15.49 4.30 4.55
C ARG A 242 15.82 3.30 5.66
N LEU A 243 15.76 3.75 6.90
CA LEU A 243 15.94 2.89 8.07
C LEU A 243 14.58 2.50 8.64
N HIS A 244 14.32 1.19 8.67
CA HIS A 244 13.08 0.60 9.18
C HIS A 244 13.36 -0.10 10.51
N LYS A 245 12.69 0.34 11.58
CA LYS A 245 12.94 -0.15 12.94
C LYS A 245 12.12 -1.41 13.23
N ILE A 246 12.78 -2.52 13.53
CA ILE A 246 12.10 -3.76 13.92
C ILE A 246 11.79 -3.73 15.42
N LYS A 247 10.51 -3.90 15.75
CA LYS A 247 9.93 -3.71 17.09
C LYS A 247 9.74 -5.03 17.85
N PHE A 248 10.52 -6.04 17.50
CA PHE A 248 10.60 -7.25 18.31
C PHE A 248 11.60 -7.01 19.46
N ASP A 249 11.17 -7.26 20.71
CA ASP A 249 12.04 -7.11 21.88
C ASP A 249 13.34 -7.90 21.73
N ASN A 250 14.46 -7.25 22.05
CA ASN A 250 15.82 -7.81 21.96
C ASN A 250 16.18 -8.35 20.56
N PHE A 251 15.51 -7.90 19.50
CA PHE A 251 15.84 -8.29 18.15
C PHE A 251 17.12 -7.59 17.68
N PRO A 252 18.09 -8.32 17.10
CA PRO A 252 19.48 -7.87 17.02
C PRO A 252 19.75 -6.79 15.97
N TYR A 253 18.83 -6.54 15.03
CA TYR A 253 19.06 -5.57 13.95
C TYR A 253 17.79 -4.87 13.47
N ASP A 254 17.97 -3.67 12.93
CA ASP A 254 17.01 -2.98 12.07
C ASP A 254 17.35 -3.21 10.58
N ILE A 255 16.50 -2.74 9.67
CA ILE A 255 16.68 -2.91 8.22
C ILE A 255 16.99 -1.56 7.58
N GLU A 256 18.15 -1.45 6.93
CA GLU A 256 18.42 -0.36 6.00
C GLU A 256 18.02 -0.81 4.58
N GLU A 257 17.05 -0.12 4.00
CA GLU A 257 16.63 -0.26 2.62
C GLU A 257 17.38 0.76 1.76
N VAL A 258 18.25 0.28 0.88
CA VAL A 258 19.04 1.10 -0.05
C VAL A 258 18.47 0.94 -1.45
N ILE A 259 17.97 2.03 -2.03
CA ILE A 259 17.24 2.05 -3.29
C ILE A 259 18.03 2.87 -4.30
N THR A 260 18.43 2.25 -5.41
CA THR A 260 19.23 2.89 -6.45
C THR A 260 18.48 2.84 -7.78
N THR A 261 18.35 3.97 -8.48
CA THR A 261 17.78 3.98 -9.83
C THR A 261 18.65 3.21 -10.81
N VAL A 262 18.03 2.35 -11.63
CA VAL A 262 18.75 1.55 -12.65
C VAL A 262 19.26 2.42 -13.78
N HIS A 263 18.47 3.42 -14.16
CA HIS A 263 18.82 4.38 -15.19
C HIS A 263 18.88 5.78 -14.60
N PRO A 264 19.80 6.64 -15.10
CA PRO A 264 19.88 8.02 -14.66
C PRO A 264 18.58 8.82 -14.82
N LEU A 265 18.52 9.95 -14.14
CA LEU A 265 17.43 10.92 -14.22
C LEU A 265 17.39 11.55 -15.62
N THR A 266 16.18 11.67 -16.15
CA THR A 266 15.90 12.26 -17.46
C THR A 266 15.32 13.66 -17.32
N LYS A 267 15.37 14.44 -18.41
CA LYS A 267 14.76 15.78 -18.47
C LYS A 267 13.26 15.78 -18.14
N GLY A 268 12.56 14.67 -18.41
CA GLY A 268 11.13 14.53 -18.09
C GLY A 268 10.85 14.34 -16.60
N GLU A 269 11.81 13.79 -15.87
CA GLU A 269 11.72 13.46 -14.45
C GLU A 269 12.14 14.64 -13.56
N ILE A 270 12.91 15.59 -14.08
CA ILE A 270 13.33 16.79 -13.36
C ILE A 270 12.54 17.99 -13.90
N LYS A 271 11.63 18.55 -13.09
CA LYS A 271 10.85 19.73 -13.47
C LYS A 271 10.71 20.68 -12.30
N PHE A 272 11.04 21.95 -12.52
CA PHE A 272 10.81 23.04 -11.55
C PHE A 272 11.36 22.74 -10.14
N GLY A 273 12.57 22.18 -10.04
CA GLY A 273 13.19 21.83 -8.75
C GLY A 273 12.55 20.62 -8.05
N VAL A 274 11.79 19.80 -8.78
CA VAL A 274 11.16 18.58 -8.27
C VAL A 274 11.58 17.39 -9.13
N ILE A 275 12.00 16.31 -8.47
CA ILE A 275 12.14 14.99 -9.10
C ILE A 275 10.77 14.31 -9.04
N ASN A 276 10.23 13.92 -10.19
CA ASN A 276 8.99 13.17 -10.32
C ASN A 276 9.26 11.85 -11.04
N LEU A 277 9.23 10.76 -10.28
CA LEU A 277 9.45 9.40 -10.76
C LEU A 277 8.11 8.68 -10.84
N ASN A 278 7.80 8.15 -12.02
CA ASN A 278 6.64 7.29 -12.23
C ASN A 278 7.14 5.91 -12.68
N ARG A 279 6.95 4.90 -11.82
CA ARG A 279 7.42 3.53 -12.03
C ARG A 279 8.87 3.45 -12.48
N LYS A 280 9.74 4.31 -11.92
CA LYS A 280 11.17 4.33 -12.25
C LYS A 280 11.79 3.03 -11.77
N ALA A 281 12.48 2.32 -12.67
CA ALA A 281 13.16 1.07 -12.33
C ALA A 281 14.26 1.31 -11.30
N VAL A 282 14.31 0.48 -10.26
CA VAL A 282 15.29 0.54 -9.18
C VAL A 282 15.83 -0.85 -8.83
N LYS A 283 17.01 -0.86 -8.21
CA LYS A 283 17.55 -1.99 -7.45
C LYS A 283 17.45 -1.66 -5.97
N ILE A 284 16.95 -2.60 -5.18
CA ILE A 284 16.81 -2.47 -3.74
C ILE A 284 17.72 -3.48 -3.06
N LYS A 285 18.58 -3.01 -2.17
CA LYS A 285 19.40 -3.84 -1.27
C LYS A 285 18.91 -3.65 0.16
N LEU A 286 18.71 -4.75 0.87
CA LEU A 286 18.28 -4.75 2.26
C LEU A 286 19.44 -5.16 3.15
N LYS A 287 19.89 -4.26 4.03
CA LYS A 287 21.02 -4.49 4.92
C LYS A 287 20.54 -4.60 6.36
N LYS A 288 21.20 -5.48 7.12
CA LYS A 288 21.00 -5.62 8.56
C LYS A 288 21.85 -4.57 9.28
N VAL A 289 21.21 -3.73 10.09
CA VAL A 289 21.88 -2.72 10.93
C VAL A 289 21.78 -3.17 12.38
N TYR A 290 22.86 -3.72 12.92
CA TYR A 290 22.87 -4.28 14.28
C TYR A 290 22.78 -3.20 15.35
N LYS A 291 22.03 -3.51 16.44
CA LYS A 291 21.81 -2.63 17.60
C LYS A 291 22.85 -2.81 18.68
#